data_AF-A0A1I3G0F8-F1
#
_entry.id   AF-A0A1I3G0F8-F1
#
_cell.length_a   1.000
_cell.length_b   1.000
_cell.length_c   1.000
_cell.angle_alpha   90.00
_cell.angle_beta   90.00
_cell.angle_gamma   90.00
#
_symmetry.space_group_name_H-M   'P 1'
#
loop_
_entity.id
_entity.type
_entity.pdbx_description
1 polymer ?
#
loop_
_entity_poly.entity_id
_entity_poly.type
_entity_poly.pdbx_seq_one_letter_code
_entity_poly.pdbx_strand_id
1 'polypeptide(L)'
;MSLLDYFRSSKPKTATVAKERLQILVAHERYYRNKPSYLPQLQEELLAVIRKYVKVEQDAISVKFEQDENQETLELNIVLPETQSSKQQEYS
;
A
#
# COMPACT_ATOMS: atom_id res chain seq x y z
N MET A 1 11.72 20.64 2.63
CA MET A 1 10.65 20.28 1.70
C MET A 1 10.05 18.97 2.18
N SER A 2 8.74 18.95 2.43
CA SER A 2 8.07 17.92 3.21
C SER A 2 7.80 16.69 2.35
N LEU A 3 8.00 15.48 2.90
CA LEU A 3 7.64 14.21 2.23
C LEU A 3 6.17 14.18 1.76
N LEU A 4 5.32 15.01 2.39
CA LEU A 4 3.90 15.18 2.06
C LEU A 4 3.64 15.81 0.68
N ASP A 5 4.61 16.53 0.10
CA ASP A 5 4.44 17.20 -1.20
C ASP A 5 4.47 16.20 -2.38
N TYR A 6 5.12 15.06 -2.22
CA TYR A 6 5.16 13.99 -3.24
C TYR A 6 3.81 13.31 -3.43
N PHE A 7 3.05 13.14 -2.34
CA PHE A 7 1.71 12.54 -2.37
C PHE A 7 0.64 13.48 -2.97
N ARG A 8 0.94 14.78 -3.09
CA ARG A 8 -0.07 15.82 -3.38
C ARG A 8 -0.08 16.34 -4.81
N SER A 9 0.69 15.73 -5.72
CA SER A 9 0.67 16.09 -7.15
C SER A 9 -0.62 15.60 -7.83
N SER A 10 -1.71 16.30 -7.55
CA SER A 10 -3.04 16.17 -8.13
C SER A 10 -3.03 16.43 -9.64
N LYS A 11 -3.27 15.40 -10.44
CA LYS A 11 -3.70 15.49 -11.85
C LYS A 11 -5.22 15.33 -11.96
N PRO A 12 -5.84 15.92 -13.01
CA PRO A 12 -7.26 16.27 -13.04
C PRO A 12 -8.20 15.06 -13.01
N LYS A 13 -9.37 15.28 -12.40
CA LYS A 13 -10.51 14.37 -12.32
C LYS A 13 -11.06 14.06 -13.72
N THR A 14 -10.49 13.08 -14.41
CA THR A 14 -11.05 12.54 -15.65
C THR A 14 -11.04 11.02 -15.57
N ALA A 15 -12.24 10.44 -15.64
CA ALA A 15 -12.63 9.05 -15.40
C ALA A 15 -12.90 8.68 -13.93
N THR A 16 -14.16 8.83 -13.53
CA THR A 16 -14.78 8.37 -12.27
C THR A 16 -14.86 6.83 -12.15
N VAL A 17 -13.96 6.09 -12.81
CA VAL A 17 -13.91 4.61 -12.87
C VAL A 17 -12.46 4.16 -12.77
N ALA A 18 -11.73 4.69 -11.79
CA ALA A 18 -10.37 4.23 -11.49
C ALA A 18 -10.43 3.50 -10.16
N LYS A 19 -10.04 2.21 -10.18
CA LYS A 19 -9.89 1.40 -8.96
C LYS A 19 -9.00 2.15 -7.98
N GLU A 20 -9.42 2.20 -6.71
CA GLU A 20 -8.60 2.81 -5.67
C GLU A 20 -7.31 2.02 -5.47
N ARG A 21 -6.19 2.69 -5.17
CA ARG A 21 -4.89 2.05 -4.93
C ARG A 21 -4.38 2.42 -3.55
N LEU A 22 -3.99 1.40 -2.78
CA LEU A 22 -3.33 1.55 -1.50
C LEU A 22 -1.83 1.30 -1.67
N GLN A 23 -1.02 2.29 -1.28
CA GLN A 23 0.43 2.24 -1.33
C GLN A 23 1.01 2.38 0.08
N ILE A 24 1.85 1.44 0.49
CA ILE A 24 2.56 1.45 1.77
C ILE A 24 4.06 1.39 1.47
N LEU A 25 4.81 2.32 2.03
CA LEU A 25 6.27 2.33 1.99
C LEU A 25 6.81 2.27 3.42
N VAL A 26 7.60 1.25 3.73
CA VAL A 26 8.23 1.05 5.03
C VAL A 26 9.73 1.03 4.83
N ALA A 27 10.45 1.97 5.43
CA ALA A 27 11.90 2.00 5.46
C ALA A 27 12.39 1.80 6.90
N HIS A 28 13.36 0.90 7.08
CA HIS A 28 13.96 0.59 8.37
C HIS A 28 15.48 0.75 8.31
N GLU A 29 16.03 1.65 9.11
CA GLU A 29 17.48 1.79 9.28
C GLU A 29 17.99 0.77 10.32
N ARG A 30 18.94 -0.07 9.90
CA ARG A 30 19.61 -1.04 10.76
C ARG A 30 20.70 -0.34 11.57
N TYR A 31 20.37 0.05 12.81
CA TYR A 31 21.37 0.55 13.77
C TYR A 31 22.38 -0.52 14.23
N TYR A 32 22.02 -1.81 14.12
CA TYR A 32 22.85 -2.93 14.57
C TYR A 32 22.97 -3.99 13.47
N ARG A 33 24.21 -4.33 13.07
CA ARG A 33 24.49 -5.24 11.94
C ARG A 33 23.95 -6.67 12.09
N ASN A 34 23.59 -7.10 13.30
CA ASN A 34 23.21 -8.49 13.60
C ASN A 34 21.75 -8.67 14.03
N LYS A 35 20.85 -7.70 13.77
CA LYS A 35 19.42 -7.91 14.02
C LYS A 35 18.74 -8.66 12.86
N PRO A 36 17.79 -9.56 13.16
CA PRO A 36 16.97 -10.20 12.12
C PRO A 36 16.08 -9.17 11.43
N SER A 37 15.82 -9.38 10.13
CA SER A 37 14.88 -8.54 9.38
C SER A 37 13.45 -8.83 9.82
N TYR A 38 12.71 -7.79 10.18
CA TYR A 38 11.29 -7.91 10.54
C TYR A 38 10.36 -7.57 9.37
N LEU A 39 10.88 -6.96 8.30
CA LEU A 39 10.06 -6.54 7.15
C LEU A 39 9.38 -7.71 6.41
N PRO A 40 10.01 -8.89 6.25
CA PRO A 40 9.31 -10.05 5.70
C PRO A 40 8.10 -10.49 6.56
N GLN A 41 8.24 -10.46 7.90
CA GLN A 41 7.14 -10.80 8.81
C GLN A 41 6.04 -9.74 8.74
N LEU A 42 6.41 -8.47 8.74
CA LEU A 42 5.48 -7.34 8.62
C LEU A 42 4.72 -7.38 7.29
N GLN A 43 5.37 -7.77 6.20
CA GLN A 43 4.72 -7.96 4.91
C GLN A 43 3.57 -8.97 5.02
N GLU A 44 3.82 -10.14 5.60
CA GLU A 44 2.79 -11.18 5.76
C GLU A 44 1.62 -10.70 6.64
N GLU A 45 1.92 -10.04 7.75
CA GLU A 45 0.91 -9.49 8.66
C GLU A 45 0.05 -8.42 7.98
N LEU A 46 0.67 -7.47 7.27
CA LEU A 46 -0.04 -6.42 6.55
C LEU A 46 -0.95 -7.02 5.46
N LEU A 47 -0.45 -7.99 4.69
CA LEU A 47 -1.25 -8.67 3.67
C LEU A 47 -2.43 -9.43 4.29
N ALA A 48 -2.23 -10.10 5.43
CA ALA A 48 -3.29 -10.81 6.13
C ALA A 48 -4.38 -9.86 6.63
N VAL A 49 -3.98 -8.72 7.21
CA VAL A 49 -4.91 -7.68 7.67
C VAL A 49 -5.68 -7.09 6.50
N ILE A 50 -5.02 -6.74 5.39
CA ILE A 50 -5.68 -6.15 4.23
C ILE A 50 -6.69 -7.12 3.62
N ARG A 51 -6.35 -8.41 3.51
CA ARG A 51 -7.26 -9.46 3.05
C ARG A 51 -8.49 -9.66 3.95
N LYS A 52 -8.40 -9.30 5.23
CA LYS A 52 -9.53 -9.37 6.16
C LYS A 52 -10.60 -8.30 5.85
N TYR A 53 -10.18 -7.12 5.41
CA TYR A 53 -11.09 -5.99 5.18
C TYR A 53 -11.41 -5.77 3.71
N VAL A 54 -10.57 -6.26 2.81
CA VAL A 54 -10.71 -6.05 1.37
C VAL A 54 -10.49 -7.38 0.64
N LYS A 55 -11.43 -7.71 -0.26
CA LYS A 55 -11.28 -8.86 -1.17
C LYS A 55 -10.27 -8.52 -2.27
N VAL A 56 -8.99 -8.70 -1.96
CA VAL A 56 -7.89 -8.52 -2.91
C VAL A 56 -7.46 -9.87 -3.46
N GLU A 57 -7.40 -9.97 -4.78
CA GLU A 57 -6.80 -11.12 -5.48
C GLU A 57 -5.26 -11.01 -5.44
N GLN A 58 -4.54 -12.12 -5.62
CA GLN A 58 -3.06 -12.12 -5.50
C GLN A 58 -2.38 -11.30 -6.59
N ASP A 59 -2.96 -11.24 -7.78
CA ASP A 59 -2.51 -10.45 -8.93
C ASP A 59 -2.67 -8.93 -8.73
N ALA A 60 -3.58 -8.52 -7.85
CA ALA A 60 -3.81 -7.12 -7.49
C ALA A 60 -2.75 -6.56 -6.51
N ILE A 61 -1.81 -7.39 -6.06
CA ILE A 61 -0.79 -7.06 -5.06
C ILE A 61 0.59 -7.09 -5.70
N SER A 62 1.32 -5.99 -5.58
CA SER A 62 2.73 -5.89 -5.95
C SER A 62 3.54 -5.57 -4.69
N VAL A 63 4.58 -6.37 -4.46
CA VAL A 63 5.49 -6.19 -3.33
C VAL A 63 6.90 -6.03 -3.87
N LYS A 64 7.62 -5.05 -3.35
CA LYS A 64 9.03 -4.83 -3.65
C LYS A 64 9.79 -4.73 -2.33
N PHE A 65 10.82 -5.53 -2.18
CA PHE A 65 11.71 -5.50 -1.01
C PHE A 65 13.12 -5.18 -1.50
N GLU A 66 13.71 -4.14 -0.91
CA GLU A 66 15.08 -3.72 -1.17
C GLU A 66 15.86 -3.76 0.15
N GLN A 67 17.06 -4.30 0.12
CA GLN A 67 17.93 -4.37 1.28
C GLN A 67 19.31 -3.89 0.88
N ASP A 68 19.74 -2.82 1.54
CA ASP A 68 21.08 -2.24 1.47
C ASP A 68 21.86 -2.56 2.77
N GLU A 69 23.12 -2.14 2.86
CA GLU A 69 24.00 -2.46 4.00
C GLU A 69 23.42 -2.01 5.35
N ASN A 70 22.74 -0.87 5.38
CA ASN A 70 22.24 -0.23 6.60
C ASN A 70 20.74 0.06 6.57
N GLN A 71 20.04 -0.27 5.49
CA GLN A 71 18.63 0.06 5.32
C GLN A 71 17.87 -1.06 4.63
N GLU A 72 16.64 -1.26 5.05
CA GLU A 72 15.69 -2.17 4.40
C GLU A 72 14.44 -1.37 4.02
N THR A 73 13.94 -1.59 2.83
CA THR A 73 12.76 -0.91 2.29
C THR A 73 11.77 -1.93 1.78
N LEU A 74 10.51 -1.80 2.18
CA LEU A 74 9.39 -2.62 1.77
C LEU A 74 8.32 -1.70 1.15
N GLU A 75 8.02 -1.92 -0.11
CA GLU A 75 6.96 -1.23 -0.85
C GLU A 75 5.83 -2.23 -1.16
N LEU A 76 4.63 -1.94 -0.67
CA LEU A 76 3.40 -2.66 -1.00
C LEU A 76 2.49 -1.77 -1.83
N ASN A 77 2.00 -2.34 -2.92
CA ASN A 77 1.15 -1.69 -3.89
C ASN A 77 -0.07 -2.57 -4.15
N ILE A 78 -1.24 -2.12 -3.74
CA ILE A 78 -2.46 -2.94 -3.76
C ILE A 78 -3.55 -2.19 -4.50
N VAL A 79 -4.13 -2.82 -5.52
CA VAL A 79 -5.33 -2.30 -6.20
C VAL A 79 -6.55 -2.81 -5.46
N LEU A 80 -7.32 -1.89 -4.88
CA LEU A 80 -8.53 -2.18 -4.16
C LEU A 80 -9.70 -2.35 -5.17
N PRO A 81 -10.58 -3.35 -4.97
CA PRO A 81 -11.82 -3.45 -5.73
C PRO A 81 -12.76 -2.28 -5.38
N GLU A 82 -13.61 -1.90 -6.31
CA GLU A 82 -14.65 -0.90 -6.05
C GLU A 82 -15.67 -1.47 -5.06
N THR A 83 -15.69 -0.93 -3.84
CA THR A 83 -16.76 -1.21 -2.86
C THR A 83 -18.03 -0.52 -3.32
N GLN A 84 -19.03 -1.29 -3.79
CA GLN A 84 -20.37 -0.79 -4.14
C GLN A 84 -21.09 -0.24 -2.89
N SER A 85 -20.79 0.99 -2.50
CA SER A 85 -21.37 1.66 -1.32
C SER A 85 -22.19 2.90 -1.67
N SER A 86 -22.49 3.13 -2.95
CA SER A 86 -23.13 4.36 -3.43
C SER A 86 -24.17 4.08 -4.53
N LYS A 87 -25.23 3.32 -4.19
CA LYS A 87 -26.45 3.19 -5.01
C LYS A 87 -27.76 3.31 -4.21
N GLN A 88 -27.78 4.10 -3.13
CA GLN A 88 -28.99 4.31 -2.32
C GLN A 88 -29.43 5.78 -2.14
N GLN A 89 -28.90 6.74 -2.90
CA GLN A 89 -29.31 8.15 -2.81
C GLN A 89 -29.99 8.72 -4.07
N GLU A 90 -30.30 7.89 -5.08
CA GLU A 90 -31.01 8.34 -6.31
C GLU A 90 -32.51 8.03 -6.34
N TYR A 91 -33.11 7.59 -5.23
CA TYR A 91 -34.57 7.43 -5.12
C TYR A 91 -35.11 8.17 -3.89
N SER A 92 -35.23 9.49 -3.98
CA SER A 92 -36.20 10.31 -3.23
C SER A 92 -36.51 11.56 -4.04
#